data_AF-D0UZD7-F1
#
_entry.id   AF-D0UZD7-F1
#
_cell.length_a   1.000
_cell.length_b   1.000
_cell.length_c   1.000
_cell.angle_alpha   90.00
_cell.angle_beta   90.00
_cell.angle_gamma   90.00
#
_symmetry.space_group_name_H-M   'P 1'
#
loop_
_entity.id
_entity.type
_entity.pdbx_description
1 polymer ?
#
loop_
_entity_poly.entity_id
_entity_poly.type
_entity_poly.pdbx_seq_one_letter_code
_entity_poly.pdbx_strand_id
1 'polypeptide(L)'
;MPTHGPVLRHPSTGAADGSGTIMGQHEDTITTAAARLRQLGTEMTALRRPAGDTTRTPTRVHAPAPLDLGILDHMVAARDEVIGHTRAHQPNAEPAPTDENIYAWMDANTAHLDDAKRRAGQALVVRQSMEHALLAGDETVIRREPCPRCACWGLSWQTGPQHAVCLNRRCAALGGGPSTWTLAQLAHHHTTRLETINAQSAT
;
A
#
# COMPACT_ATOMS: atom_id res chain seq x y z
N MET A 1 30.03 57.61 24.11
CA MET A 1 30.32 56.45 24.98
C MET A 1 29.03 56.07 25.67
N PRO A 2 28.47 54.89 25.33
CA PRO A 2 28.57 53.76 26.24
C PRO A 2 29.01 52.46 25.54
N THR A 3 29.68 51.64 26.32
CA THR A 3 30.24 50.31 26.05
C THR A 3 29.18 49.23 26.29
N HIS A 4 28.89 48.39 25.29
CA HIS A 4 28.25 47.08 25.49
C HIS A 4 29.24 45.97 25.16
N GLY A 5 29.46 45.11 26.15
CA GLY A 5 30.45 44.03 26.15
C GLY A 5 30.05 42.80 25.31
N PRO A 6 30.96 41.80 25.23
CA PRO A 6 30.84 40.67 24.33
C PRO A 6 29.94 39.57 24.91
N VAL A 7 29.07 39.00 24.06
CA VAL A 7 28.30 37.80 24.36
C VAL A 7 29.14 36.57 24.07
N LEU A 8 29.37 35.76 25.10
CA LEU A 8 30.04 34.46 25.04
C LEU A 8 29.14 33.38 24.41
N ARG A 9 29.81 32.45 23.74
CA ARG A 9 29.30 31.32 22.94
C ARG A 9 28.48 30.31 23.75
N HIS A 10 27.56 29.62 23.06
CA HIS A 10 27.35 28.18 23.23
C HIS A 10 27.48 27.46 21.88
N PRO A 11 28.30 26.39 21.78
CA PRO A 11 28.24 25.45 20.66
C PRO A 11 27.14 24.43 20.93
N SER A 12 26.11 24.42 20.09
CA SER A 12 25.13 23.33 20.04
C SER A 12 25.72 22.17 19.26
N THR A 13 26.38 21.26 19.98
CA THR A 13 26.67 19.90 19.54
C THR A 13 25.37 19.10 19.67
N GLY A 14 24.76 18.76 18.54
CA GLY A 14 23.60 17.88 18.46
C GLY A 14 23.73 17.08 17.19
N ALA A 15 24.40 15.93 17.32
CA ALA A 15 24.61 14.95 16.27
C ALA A 15 23.25 14.53 15.67
N ALA A 16 23.08 14.78 14.37
CA ALA A 16 22.12 14.03 13.58
C ALA A 16 22.75 12.66 13.29
N ASP A 17 22.58 11.73 14.22
CA ASP A 17 22.79 10.31 13.96
C ASP A 17 21.67 9.84 13.02
N GLY A 18 21.89 10.09 11.72
CA GLY A 18 21.16 9.47 10.62
C GLY A 18 21.61 8.03 10.42
N SER A 19 21.47 7.18 11.45
CA SER A 19 21.49 5.73 11.25
C SER A 19 20.09 5.28 10.83
N GLY A 20 19.77 5.53 9.56
CA GLY A 20 18.65 4.88 8.89
C GLY A 20 19.03 3.43 8.63
N THR A 21 18.68 2.54 9.54
CA THR A 21 18.75 1.09 9.34
C THR A 21 17.74 0.69 8.26
N ILE A 22 18.23 0.27 7.09
CA ILE A 22 17.46 -0.06 5.87
C ILE A 22 16.81 -1.47 5.93
N MET A 23 16.69 -2.06 7.11
CA MET A 23 16.07 -3.39 7.31
C MET A 23 14.53 -3.37 7.42
N GLY A 24 13.87 -2.21 7.30
CA GLY A 24 12.44 -2.06 7.62
C GLY A 24 11.43 -2.16 6.47
N GLN A 25 11.82 -2.06 5.19
CA GLN A 25 10.83 -1.72 4.14
C GLN A 25 9.86 -2.86 3.74
N HIS A 26 10.29 -4.12 3.86
CA HIS A 26 9.41 -5.28 3.65
C HIS A 26 8.44 -5.46 4.83
N GLU A 27 8.97 -5.33 6.04
CA GLU A 27 8.18 -5.36 7.28
C GLU A 27 7.18 -4.18 7.32
N ASP A 28 7.59 -3.00 6.86
CA ASP A 28 6.73 -1.82 6.68
C ASP A 28 5.59 -2.09 5.69
N THR A 29 5.87 -2.84 4.61
CA THR A 29 4.88 -3.19 3.60
C THR A 29 3.85 -4.19 4.14
N ILE A 30 4.31 -5.25 4.81
CA ILE A 30 3.45 -6.23 5.50
C ILE A 30 2.59 -5.52 6.55
N THR A 31 3.23 -4.68 7.38
CA THR A 31 2.55 -3.90 8.43
C THR A 31 1.52 -2.95 7.83
N THR A 32 1.84 -2.31 6.70
CA THR A 32 0.92 -1.42 5.98
C THR A 32 -0.27 -2.18 5.40
N ALA A 33 -0.04 -3.35 4.77
CA ALA A 33 -1.11 -4.18 4.23
C ALA A 33 -2.06 -4.67 5.33
N ALA A 34 -1.50 -5.19 6.44
CA ALA A 34 -2.26 -5.62 7.60
C ALA A 34 -3.03 -4.47 8.26
N ALA A 35 -2.40 -3.29 8.42
CA ALA A 35 -3.06 -2.11 8.97
C ALA A 35 -4.22 -1.62 8.09
N ARG A 36 -4.07 -1.65 6.76
CA ARG A 36 -5.14 -1.28 5.82
C ARG A 36 -6.29 -2.28 5.83
N LEU A 37 -6.00 -3.58 5.93
CA LEU A 37 -7.04 -4.61 6.07
C LEU A 37 -7.82 -4.44 7.38
N ARG A 38 -7.14 -4.15 8.50
CA ARG A 38 -7.80 -3.78 9.76
C ARG A 38 -8.64 -2.50 9.64
N GLN A 39 -8.11 -1.47 8.98
CA GLN A 39 -8.82 -0.22 8.77
C GLN A 39 -10.12 -0.45 7.99
N LEU A 40 -10.08 -1.23 6.91
CA LEU A 40 -11.27 -1.63 6.16
C LEU A 40 -12.30 -2.33 7.06
N GLY A 41 -11.88 -3.29 7.88
CA GLY A 41 -12.77 -3.95 8.83
C GLY A 41 -13.37 -3.01 9.89
N THR A 42 -12.62 -1.97 10.29
CA THR A 42 -13.07 -0.96 11.25
C THR A 42 -14.07 0.03 10.63
N GLU A 43 -13.80 0.52 9.42
CA GLU A 43 -14.71 1.40 8.67
C GLU A 43 -16.04 0.72 8.33
N MET A 44 -16.00 -0.60 8.19
CA MET A 44 -17.18 -1.45 8.00
C MET A 44 -18.05 -1.61 9.26
N THR A 45 -17.44 -1.69 10.44
CA THR A 45 -18.15 -1.90 11.72
C THR A 45 -18.59 -0.58 12.36
N ALA A 46 -17.89 0.51 12.05
CA ALA A 46 -18.37 1.85 12.32
C ALA A 46 -19.58 2.12 11.43
N LEU A 47 -20.79 2.09 12.01
CA LEU A 47 -22.03 2.52 11.37
C LEU A 47 -21.74 3.74 10.50
N ARG A 48 -21.88 3.62 9.17
CA ARG A 48 -21.78 4.76 8.25
C ARG A 48 -22.78 5.80 8.72
N ARG A 49 -22.29 6.80 9.48
CA ARG A 49 -23.11 7.91 9.94
C ARG A 49 -23.55 8.62 8.66
N PRO A 50 -24.86 8.73 8.38
CA PRO A 50 -25.30 9.42 7.18
C PRO A 50 -24.70 10.83 7.21
N ALA A 51 -23.92 11.16 6.18
CA ALA A 51 -23.49 12.53 5.96
C ALA A 51 -24.78 13.37 5.88
N GLY A 52 -24.92 14.34 6.78
CA GLY A 52 -26.09 15.20 6.84
C GLY A 52 -26.19 16.06 5.59
N ASP A 53 -26.89 15.54 4.57
CA ASP A 53 -27.33 16.32 3.42
C ASP A 53 -28.70 16.92 3.75
N THR A 54 -28.79 18.25 3.70
CA THR A 54 -29.98 19.04 4.06
C THR A 54 -30.95 19.17 2.90
N THR A 55 -31.10 18.11 2.10
CA THR A 55 -32.08 18.03 1.01
C THR A 55 -33.11 16.93 1.27
N ARG A 56 -34.38 17.35 1.21
CA ARG A 56 -35.57 16.55 1.52
C ARG A 56 -35.69 15.37 0.53
N THR A 57 -35.10 14.24 0.90
CA THR A 57 -35.09 12.99 0.13
C THR A 57 -36.22 12.08 0.64
N PRO A 58 -36.95 11.35 -0.22
CA PRO A 58 -38.05 10.47 0.18
C PRO A 58 -37.64 9.45 1.24
N THR A 59 -38.55 9.21 2.19
CA THR A 59 -38.40 8.32 3.34
C THR A 59 -38.04 6.90 2.87
N ARG A 60 -36.77 6.52 2.96
CA ARG A 60 -36.35 5.13 2.77
C ARG A 60 -36.93 4.30 3.92
N VAL A 61 -37.80 3.34 3.61
CA VAL A 61 -38.52 2.48 4.57
C VAL A 61 -37.61 1.40 5.19
N HIS A 62 -36.40 1.23 4.66
CA HIS A 62 -35.39 0.32 5.21
C HIS A 62 -34.10 1.07 5.47
N ALA A 63 -33.55 0.91 6.70
CA ALA A 63 -32.19 1.31 6.98
C ALA A 63 -31.26 0.59 5.99
N PRO A 64 -30.28 1.26 5.37
CA PRO A 64 -29.26 0.57 4.59
C PRO A 64 -28.65 -0.53 5.46
N ALA A 65 -28.40 -1.70 4.86
CA ALA A 65 -27.75 -2.80 5.56
C ALA A 65 -26.48 -2.25 6.26
N PRO A 66 -26.29 -2.49 7.56
CA PRO A 66 -25.18 -1.89 8.31
C PRO A 66 -23.78 -2.26 7.79
N LEU A 67 -23.69 -3.25 6.90
CA LEU A 67 -22.45 -3.82 6.36
C LEU A 67 -22.47 -3.77 4.83
N ASP A 68 -21.37 -3.30 4.24
CA ASP A 68 -21.11 -3.41 2.81
C ASP A 68 -20.65 -4.84 2.49
N LEU A 69 -21.55 -5.66 1.95
CA LEU A 69 -21.26 -7.07 1.64
C LEU A 69 -20.15 -7.22 0.58
N GLY A 70 -20.00 -6.26 -0.33
CA GLY A 70 -18.95 -6.31 -1.35
C GLY A 70 -17.55 -6.20 -0.75
N ILE A 71 -17.40 -5.44 0.34
CA ILE A 71 -16.13 -5.35 1.07
C ILE A 71 -15.85 -6.66 1.83
N LEU A 72 -16.85 -7.31 2.43
CA LEU A 72 -16.66 -8.62 3.06
C LEU A 72 -16.20 -9.67 2.07
N ASP A 73 -16.88 -9.76 0.92
CA ASP A 73 -16.51 -10.69 -0.15
C ASP A 73 -15.08 -10.42 -0.63
N HIS A 74 -14.70 -9.15 -0.74
CA HIS A 74 -13.33 -8.76 -1.07
C HIS A 74 -12.32 -9.20 0.00
N MET A 75 -12.59 -8.98 1.28
CA MET A 75 -11.68 -9.39 2.37
C MET A 75 -11.47 -10.91 2.38
N VAL A 76 -12.53 -11.69 2.15
CA VAL A 76 -12.43 -13.15 2.04
C VAL A 76 -11.61 -13.54 0.82
N ALA A 77 -11.88 -12.95 -0.35
CA ALA A 77 -11.13 -13.22 -1.58
C ALA A 77 -9.64 -12.87 -1.45
N ALA A 78 -9.31 -11.73 -0.84
CA ALA A 78 -7.93 -11.30 -0.61
C ALA A 78 -7.18 -12.29 0.31
N ARG A 79 -7.83 -12.75 1.39
CA ARG A 79 -7.27 -13.77 2.28
C ARG A 79 -7.07 -15.10 1.54
N ASP A 80 -8.08 -15.57 0.83
CA ASP A 80 -8.03 -16.86 0.13
C ASP A 80 -6.96 -16.86 -0.97
N GLU A 81 -6.70 -15.70 -1.59
CA GLU A 81 -5.59 -15.52 -2.53
C GLU A 81 -4.21 -15.67 -1.85
N VAL A 82 -4.01 -15.09 -0.66
CA VAL A 82 -2.77 -15.24 0.12
C VAL A 82 -2.58 -16.71 0.54
N ILE A 83 -3.65 -17.37 0.99
CA ILE A 83 -3.64 -18.79 1.33
C ILE A 83 -3.28 -19.62 0.10
N GLY A 84 -3.91 -19.34 -1.04
CA GLY A 84 -3.67 -20.03 -2.30
C GLY A 84 -2.23 -19.89 -2.78
N HIS A 85 -1.69 -18.66 -2.75
CA HIS A 85 -0.30 -18.39 -3.10
C HIS A 85 0.67 -19.16 -2.20
N THR A 86 0.45 -19.09 -0.88
CA THR A 86 1.31 -19.76 0.10
C THR A 86 1.30 -21.28 -0.10
N ARG A 87 0.12 -21.88 -0.21
CA ARG A 87 -0.03 -23.34 -0.37
C ARG A 87 0.44 -23.85 -1.73
N ALA A 88 0.43 -23.02 -2.77
CA ALA A 88 1.01 -23.37 -4.07
C ALA A 88 2.53 -23.60 -3.98
N HIS A 89 3.21 -22.97 -3.03
CA HIS A 89 4.66 -23.11 -2.83
C HIS A 89 5.05 -23.92 -1.60
N GLN A 90 4.18 -23.97 -0.59
CA GLN A 90 4.33 -24.74 0.64
C GLN A 90 3.02 -25.52 0.92
N PRO A 91 2.79 -26.68 0.28
CA PRO A 91 1.53 -27.42 0.41
C PRO A 91 1.20 -27.85 1.84
N ASN A 92 2.23 -28.04 2.67
CA ASN A 92 2.12 -28.43 4.07
C ASN A 92 2.17 -27.23 5.03
N ALA A 93 1.90 -26.01 4.55
CA ALA A 93 1.85 -24.82 5.39
C ALA A 93 0.86 -25.02 6.55
N GLU A 94 1.21 -24.49 7.71
CA GLU A 94 0.35 -24.54 8.90
C GLU A 94 -1.04 -23.93 8.62
N PRO A 95 -2.07 -24.25 9.43
CA PRO A 95 -3.39 -23.63 9.28
C PRO A 95 -3.29 -22.10 9.22
N ALA A 96 -3.92 -21.52 8.20
CA ALA A 96 -3.89 -20.07 7.98
C ALA A 96 -4.75 -19.35 9.03
N PRO A 97 -4.29 -18.19 9.55
CA PRO A 97 -5.11 -17.36 10.43
C PRO A 97 -6.29 -16.75 9.66
N THR A 98 -7.33 -16.34 10.41
CA THR A 98 -8.54 -15.74 9.84
C THR A 98 -8.52 -14.22 9.81
N ASP A 99 -7.51 -13.60 10.42
CA ASP A 99 -7.34 -12.16 10.61
C ASP A 99 -6.20 -11.60 9.74
N GLU A 100 -5.79 -10.35 10.00
CA GLU A 100 -4.74 -9.69 9.24
C GLU A 100 -3.33 -10.28 9.44
N ASN A 101 -3.14 -11.17 10.41
CA ASN A 101 -1.87 -11.89 10.58
C ASN A 101 -1.60 -12.85 9.41
N ILE A 102 -2.53 -12.96 8.45
CA ILE A 102 -2.37 -13.73 7.21
C ILE A 102 -1.10 -13.36 6.43
N TYR A 103 -0.70 -12.09 6.43
CA TYR A 103 0.53 -11.67 5.72
C TYR A 103 1.81 -12.12 6.44
N ALA A 104 1.83 -12.03 7.77
CA ALA A 104 2.95 -12.55 8.56
C ALA A 104 3.03 -14.08 8.48
N TRP A 105 1.88 -14.75 8.49
CA TRP A 105 1.80 -16.20 8.25
C TRP A 105 2.33 -16.58 6.86
N MET A 106 1.99 -15.85 5.81
CA MET A 106 2.55 -16.08 4.47
C MET A 106 4.06 -15.92 4.48
N ASP A 107 4.57 -14.82 5.05
CA ASP A 107 6.00 -14.54 5.10
C ASP A 107 6.76 -15.67 5.84
N ALA A 108 6.27 -16.08 7.01
CA ALA A 108 6.86 -17.19 7.76
C ALA A 108 6.87 -18.52 6.99
N ASN A 109 5.83 -18.81 6.21
CA ASN A 109 5.71 -20.04 5.41
C ASN A 109 6.41 -19.96 4.04
N THR A 110 6.93 -18.80 3.65
CA THR A 110 7.58 -18.59 2.35
C THR A 110 8.99 -18.02 2.43
N ALA A 111 9.48 -17.71 3.64
CA ALA A 111 10.81 -17.13 3.88
C ALA A 111 11.97 -17.98 3.34
N HIS A 112 11.82 -19.31 3.30
CA HIS A 112 12.83 -20.25 2.81
C HIS A 112 12.82 -20.44 1.29
N LEU A 113 11.85 -19.87 0.58
CA LEU A 113 11.74 -20.02 -0.86
C LEU A 113 12.84 -19.25 -1.59
N ASP A 114 13.09 -19.62 -2.85
CA ASP A 114 13.98 -18.87 -3.72
C ASP A 114 13.49 -17.42 -3.93
N ASP A 115 14.42 -16.55 -4.28
CA ASP A 115 14.15 -15.11 -4.40
C ASP A 115 13.05 -14.80 -5.42
N ALA A 116 12.91 -15.57 -6.51
CA ALA A 116 11.85 -15.31 -7.47
C ALA A 116 10.45 -15.50 -6.87
N LYS A 117 10.26 -16.56 -6.06
CA LYS A 117 9.00 -16.82 -5.36
C LYS A 117 8.75 -15.82 -4.24
N ARG A 118 9.78 -15.48 -3.45
CA ARG A 118 9.67 -14.45 -2.41
C ARG A 118 9.23 -13.11 -3.00
N ARG A 119 9.79 -12.72 -4.14
CA ARG A 119 9.40 -11.51 -4.88
C ARG A 119 7.98 -11.54 -5.39
N ALA A 120 7.51 -12.69 -5.87
CA ALA A 120 6.12 -12.86 -6.27
C ALA A 120 5.16 -12.66 -5.07
N GLY A 121 5.50 -13.24 -3.91
CA GLY A 121 4.76 -13.02 -2.66
C GLY A 121 4.78 -11.56 -2.21
N GLN A 122 5.92 -10.88 -2.28
CA GLN A 122 6.02 -9.45 -1.98
C GLN A 122 5.15 -8.59 -2.89
N ALA A 123 5.19 -8.83 -4.20
CA ALA A 123 4.36 -8.13 -5.16
C ALA A 123 2.86 -8.37 -4.90
N LEU A 124 2.48 -9.57 -4.44
CA LEU A 124 1.10 -9.85 -4.00
C LEU A 124 0.70 -8.95 -2.83
N VAL A 125 1.52 -8.87 -1.76
CA VAL A 125 1.23 -8.02 -0.59
C VAL A 125 1.12 -6.55 -0.97
N VAL A 126 2.05 -6.05 -1.78
CA VAL A 126 2.04 -4.66 -2.26
C VAL A 126 0.76 -4.38 -3.06
N ARG A 127 0.38 -5.30 -3.96
CA ARG A 127 -0.84 -5.16 -4.77
C ARG A 127 -2.08 -5.07 -3.89
N GLN A 128 -2.25 -6.01 -2.96
CA GLN A 128 -3.40 -6.00 -2.06
C GLN A 128 -3.41 -4.76 -1.15
N SER A 129 -2.24 -4.30 -0.70
CA SER A 129 -2.13 -3.05 0.06
C SER A 129 -2.63 -1.83 -0.73
N MET A 130 -2.34 -1.73 -2.03
CA MET A 130 -2.87 -0.67 -2.90
C MET A 130 -4.36 -0.83 -3.13
N GLU A 131 -4.82 -2.05 -3.38
CA GLU A 131 -6.23 -2.38 -3.59
C GLU A 131 -7.08 -2.01 -2.36
N HIS A 132 -6.63 -2.38 -1.16
CA HIS A 132 -7.29 -2.04 0.10
C HIS A 132 -7.39 -0.52 0.31
N ALA A 133 -6.33 0.21 0.02
CA ALA A 133 -6.34 1.68 0.10
C ALA A 133 -7.34 2.30 -0.88
N LEU A 134 -7.41 1.80 -2.11
CA LEU A 134 -8.37 2.27 -3.10
C LEU A 134 -9.83 1.97 -2.70
N LEU A 135 -10.09 0.80 -2.10
CA LEU A 135 -11.42 0.46 -1.56
C LEU A 135 -11.82 1.35 -0.38
N ALA A 136 -10.86 1.78 0.43
CA ALA A 136 -11.05 2.79 1.48
C ALA A 136 -11.19 4.23 0.93
N GLY A 137 -11.07 4.42 -0.39
CA GLY A 137 -11.11 5.73 -1.05
C GLY A 137 -9.80 6.53 -1.00
N ASP A 138 -8.69 5.93 -0.53
CA ASP A 138 -7.37 6.53 -0.56
C ASP A 138 -6.67 6.30 -1.91
N GLU A 139 -6.93 7.18 -2.87
CA GLU A 139 -6.22 7.19 -4.14
C GLU A 139 -4.77 7.72 -4.04
N THR A 140 -4.38 8.30 -2.91
CA THR A 140 -3.02 8.86 -2.76
C THR A 140 -1.96 7.78 -2.75
N VAL A 141 -2.33 6.53 -2.43
CA VAL A 141 -1.43 5.37 -2.55
C VAL A 141 -0.83 5.25 -3.95
N ILE A 142 -1.61 5.50 -5.00
CA ILE A 142 -1.15 5.42 -6.40
C ILE A 142 -0.27 6.61 -6.75
N ARG A 143 -0.58 7.81 -6.22
CA ARG A 143 0.20 9.03 -6.46
C ARG A 143 1.61 8.96 -5.86
N ARG A 144 1.80 8.13 -4.83
CA ARG A 144 3.10 7.86 -4.19
C ARG A 144 3.93 6.83 -4.95
N GLU A 145 3.41 6.25 -6.03
CA GLU A 145 4.20 5.37 -6.88
C GLU A 145 4.83 6.16 -8.04
N PRO A 146 6.13 5.99 -8.29
CA PRO A 146 6.75 6.55 -9.48
C PRO A 146 6.22 5.80 -10.72
N CYS A 147 5.91 6.55 -11.77
CA CYS A 147 5.54 5.99 -13.06
C CYS A 147 6.59 4.97 -13.54
N PRO A 148 6.23 3.70 -13.83
CA PRO A 148 7.18 2.67 -14.24
C PRO A 148 7.97 2.99 -15.52
N ARG A 149 7.48 3.92 -16.34
CA ARG A 149 8.13 4.30 -17.60
C ARG A 149 9.04 5.51 -17.50
N CYS A 150 8.58 6.59 -16.87
CA CYS A 150 9.31 7.87 -16.85
C CYS A 150 9.67 8.35 -15.44
N ALA A 151 9.47 7.51 -14.43
CA ALA A 151 9.80 7.74 -13.02
C ALA A 151 9.19 9.02 -12.38
N CYS A 152 8.22 9.67 -13.03
CA CYS A 152 7.58 10.86 -12.46
C CYS A 152 6.49 10.46 -11.45
N TRP A 153 6.20 11.36 -10.51
CA TRP A 153 5.21 11.22 -9.44
C TRP A 153 3.82 11.72 -9.87
N GLY A 154 3.40 11.30 -11.06
CA GLY A 154 2.21 11.81 -11.75
C GLY A 154 1.16 10.76 -12.04
N LEU A 155 1.15 9.64 -11.30
CA LEU A 155 0.14 8.59 -11.49
C LEU A 155 -1.20 9.01 -10.88
N SER A 156 -2.28 8.74 -11.59
CA SER A 156 -3.66 8.91 -11.13
C SER A 156 -4.44 7.64 -11.35
N TRP A 157 -5.21 7.21 -10.36
CA TRP A 157 -6.09 6.05 -10.50
C TRP A 157 -7.31 6.41 -11.36
N GLN A 158 -7.79 5.46 -12.16
CA GLN A 158 -9.03 5.57 -12.93
C GLN A 158 -9.96 4.43 -12.53
N THR A 159 -10.99 4.74 -11.75
CA THR A 159 -11.88 3.74 -11.14
C THR A 159 -12.67 2.93 -12.16
N GLY A 160 -13.12 3.55 -13.26
CA GLY A 160 -13.90 2.87 -14.30
C GLY A 160 -13.14 1.70 -14.94
N PRO A 161 -11.99 1.96 -15.59
CA PRO A 161 -11.19 0.92 -16.22
C PRO A 161 -10.13 0.27 -15.29
N GLN A 162 -10.15 0.58 -13.99
CA GLN A 162 -9.28 0.06 -12.93
C GLN A 162 -7.79 0.02 -13.30
N HIS A 163 -7.24 1.17 -13.68
CA HIS A 163 -5.82 1.30 -13.94
C HIS A 163 -5.27 2.65 -13.51
N ALA A 164 -3.97 2.72 -13.28
CA ALA A 164 -3.25 3.96 -13.10
C ALA A 164 -2.86 4.56 -14.46
N VAL A 165 -2.91 5.88 -14.58
CA VAL A 165 -2.52 6.64 -15.77
C VAL A 165 -1.47 7.67 -15.39
N CYS A 166 -0.46 7.85 -16.22
CA CYS A 166 0.54 8.88 -16.01
C CYS A 166 0.07 10.19 -16.62
N LEU A 167 -0.03 11.22 -15.78
CA LEU A 167 -0.45 12.57 -16.17
C LEU A 167 0.67 13.38 -16.83
N ASN A 168 1.92 12.88 -16.83
CA ASN A 168 3.00 13.52 -17.56
C ASN A 168 2.76 13.35 -19.07
N ARG A 169 2.44 14.46 -19.75
CA ARG A 169 2.18 14.49 -21.21
C ARG A 169 3.36 14.01 -22.05
N ARG A 170 4.58 14.00 -21.52
CA ARG A 170 5.77 13.44 -22.18
C ARG A 170 5.85 11.91 -22.05
N CYS A 171 5.05 11.32 -21.16
CA CYS A 171 4.94 9.87 -20.94
C CYS A 171 3.84 9.27 -21.83
N ALA A 172 3.99 9.42 -23.14
CA ALA A 172 3.06 8.83 -24.11
C ALA A 172 3.39 7.36 -24.38
N ALA A 173 2.36 6.52 -24.41
CA ALA A 173 2.39 5.16 -24.94
C ALA A 173 2.84 5.18 -26.42
N LEU A 174 3.25 4.02 -26.95
CA LEU A 174 3.69 3.89 -28.36
C LEU A 174 2.61 4.29 -29.39
N GLY A 175 1.36 4.48 -28.97
CA GLY A 175 0.25 4.99 -29.78
C GLY A 175 -0.21 6.43 -29.45
N GLY A 176 0.60 7.21 -28.73
CA GLY A 176 0.31 8.63 -28.43
C GLY A 176 -0.66 8.90 -27.28
N GLY A 177 -1.40 7.89 -26.80
CA GLY A 177 -2.18 7.96 -25.55
C GLY A 177 -1.30 7.96 -24.30
N PRO A 178 -1.82 8.27 -23.09
CA PRO A 178 -1.05 8.15 -21.87
C PRO A 178 -0.75 6.67 -21.58
N SER A 179 0.41 6.40 -20.98
CA SER A 179 0.74 5.04 -20.52
C SER A 179 -0.16 4.65 -19.33
N THR A 180 -0.57 3.39 -19.28
CA THR A 180 -1.46 2.85 -18.23
C THR A 180 -0.86 1.62 -17.55
N TRP A 181 -1.21 1.40 -16.28
CA TRP A 181 -0.70 0.27 -15.49
C TRP A 181 -1.79 -0.34 -14.60
N THR A 182 -1.81 -1.66 -14.51
CA THR A 182 -2.60 -2.38 -13.51
C THR A 182 -1.93 -2.31 -12.13
N LEU A 183 -2.68 -2.59 -11.06
CA LEU A 183 -2.09 -2.68 -9.71
C LEU A 183 -1.01 -3.75 -9.63
N ALA A 184 -1.18 -4.88 -10.32
CA ALA A 184 -0.16 -5.93 -10.38
C ALA A 184 1.15 -5.44 -11.00
N GLN A 185 1.08 -4.64 -12.07
CA GLN A 185 2.26 -4.05 -12.70
C GLN A 185 2.93 -3.01 -11.79
N LEU A 186 2.14 -2.17 -11.11
CA LEU A 186 2.68 -1.21 -10.14
C LEU A 186 3.35 -1.90 -8.96
N ALA A 187 2.72 -2.95 -8.42
CA ALA A 187 3.26 -3.71 -7.31
C ALA A 187 4.58 -4.39 -7.68
N HIS A 188 4.64 -5.03 -8.85
CA HIS A 188 5.88 -5.63 -9.34
C HIS A 188 7.01 -4.60 -9.51
N HIS A 189 6.69 -3.43 -10.10
CA HIS A 189 7.65 -2.34 -10.25
C HIS A 189 8.12 -1.80 -8.88
N HIS A 190 7.20 -1.65 -7.93
CA HIS A 190 7.50 -1.21 -6.58
C HIS A 190 8.49 -2.16 -5.88
N THR A 191 8.20 -3.47 -5.87
CA THR A 191 9.05 -4.49 -5.26
C THR A 191 10.46 -4.49 -5.90
N THR A 192 10.52 -4.46 -7.23
CA THR A 192 11.81 -4.40 -7.97
C THR A 192 12.63 -3.16 -7.61
N ARG A 193 11.96 -2.01 -7.43
CA ARG A 193 12.62 -0.76 -7.04
C ARG A 193 13.19 -0.85 -5.62
N LEU A 194 12.44 -1.40 -4.66
CA LEU A 194 12.91 -1.56 -3.28
C LEU A 194 14.12 -2.48 -3.20
N GLU A 195 14.12 -3.59 -3.92
CA GLU A 195 15.28 -4.48 -4.02
C GLU A 195 16.52 -3.74 -4.52
N THR A 196 16.37 -2.93 -5.56
CA THR A 196 17.47 -2.16 -6.15
C THR A 196 18.05 -1.18 -5.14
N ILE A 197 17.20 -0.48 -4.39
CA ILE A 197 17.62 0.47 -3.33
C ILE A 197 18.34 -0.26 -2.21
N ASN A 198 17.80 -1.40 -1.76
CA ASN A 198 18.39 -2.19 -0.69
C ASN A 198 19.75 -2.78 -1.09
N ALA A 199 19.89 -3.26 -2.32
CA ALA A 199 21.16 -3.76 -2.85
C ALA A 199 22.23 -2.66 -2.93
N GLN A 200 21.87 -1.45 -3.35
CA GLN A 200 22.78 -0.30 -3.40
C GLN A 200 23.24 0.14 -2.02
N SER A 201 22.39 0.00 -1.01
CA SER A 201 22.69 0.43 0.36
C SER A 201 23.56 -0.57 1.14
N ALA A 202 23.71 -1.79 0.63
CA ALA A 202 24.55 -2.83 1.23
C ALA A 202 25.99 -2.84 0.68
N THR A 203 26.30 -1.98 -0.29
CA THR A 203 27.64 -1.83 -0.91
C THR A 203 28.36 -0.63 -0.32
#